data_AF-A0A2T0SCV4-F1
#
_entry.id   AF-A0A2T0SCV4-F1
#
_cell.length_a   1.000
_cell.length_b   1.000
_cell.length_c   1.000
_cell.angle_alpha   90.00
_cell.angle_beta   90.00
_cell.angle_gamma   90.00
#
_symmetry.space_group_name_H-M   'P 1'
#
loop_
_entity.id
_entity.type
_entity.pdbx_description
1 polymer ?
#
loop_
_entity_poly.entity_id
_entity_poly.type
_entity_poly.pdbx_seq_one_letter_code
_entity_poly.pdbx_strand_id
1 'polypeptide(L)'
;MVNAAPRPTPALLKVLHGAVDLHCHSGPSPFPRRFDHVEASYDAARINMRAILVKSHHHNTVMDLLAMRTPLKDAPTPMYGGVALNSEVGGINPSAVAVAITMGGKCVWGPTVSAAQHIRAHSHDDGFPSAAGNLYEKEVSIFDASGDISEDTELVTRLVGEADILLSGGHLDGPSMKAFFKTAKDNGVRRLLLHHPDFIVNASDTDIEEMIGYGAFVEHELSMYHPDVPAPRWPIERLVDWIKKIGPERTVLDSDLGQQGNPLPVDAYLLIIQQLLDHGIPAADIRQMICRNTAYLLGLEEKN
;
A
#
# COMPACT_ATOMS: atom_id res chain seq x y z
N MET A 1 13.52 -30.23 10.59
CA MET A 1 13.48 -29.49 11.86
C MET A 1 13.28 -28.02 11.49
N VAL A 2 12.15 -27.43 11.83
CA VAL A 2 11.91 -26.00 11.56
C VAL A 2 12.77 -25.26 12.58
N ASN A 3 13.85 -24.60 12.15
CA ASN A 3 14.59 -23.69 13.01
C ASN A 3 13.59 -22.64 13.49
N ALA A 4 13.29 -22.62 14.79
CA ALA A 4 12.49 -21.55 15.36
C ALA A 4 13.19 -20.23 15.02
N ALA A 5 12.46 -19.30 14.37
CA ALA A 5 13.00 -17.99 14.07
C ALA A 5 13.60 -17.38 15.35
N PRO A 6 14.81 -16.78 15.29
CA PRO A 6 15.44 -16.20 16.47
C PRO A 6 14.48 -15.19 17.12
N ARG A 7 14.38 -15.23 18.45
CA ARG A 7 13.52 -14.28 19.17
C ARG A 7 13.96 -12.84 18.88
N PRO A 8 13.03 -11.92 18.60
CA PRO A 8 13.39 -10.55 18.29
C PRO A 8 14.07 -9.87 19.49
N THR A 9 15.10 -9.08 19.20
CA THR A 9 15.84 -8.36 20.25
C THR A 9 15.02 -7.17 20.78
N PRO A 10 15.20 -6.75 22.04
CA PRO A 10 14.57 -5.53 22.55
C PRO A 10 14.90 -4.28 21.72
N ALA A 11 16.09 -4.23 21.12
CA ALA A 11 16.51 -3.13 20.26
C ALA A 11 15.68 -3.08 18.96
N LEU A 12 15.48 -4.22 18.29
CA LEU A 12 14.62 -4.32 17.10
C LEU A 12 13.18 -3.94 17.43
N LEU A 13 12.62 -4.46 18.52
CA LEU A 13 11.25 -4.15 18.94
C LEU A 13 11.06 -2.65 19.22
N LYS A 14 12.08 -1.96 19.74
CA LYS A 14 12.05 -0.50 19.93
C LYS A 14 12.00 0.27 18.61
N VAL A 15 12.63 -0.24 17.55
CA VAL A 15 12.58 0.36 16.21
C VAL A 15 11.18 0.19 15.61
N LEU A 16 10.60 -1.00 15.75
CA LEU A 16 9.28 -1.36 15.19
C LEU A 16 8.09 -0.76 15.94
N HIS A 17 8.27 -0.40 17.21
CA HIS A 17 7.19 0.14 18.03
C HIS A 17 6.57 1.41 17.42
N GLY A 18 5.26 1.36 17.18
CA GLY A 18 4.49 2.44 16.58
C GLY A 18 4.58 2.51 15.05
N ALA A 19 5.10 1.47 14.39
CA ALA A 19 5.02 1.35 12.94
C ALA A 19 3.58 1.38 12.43
N VAL A 20 3.38 1.89 11.23
CA VAL A 20 2.09 1.91 10.52
C VAL A 20 2.30 1.17 9.21
N ASP A 21 1.47 0.16 8.94
CA ASP A 21 1.47 -0.59 7.69
C ASP A 21 0.34 -0.09 6.79
N LEU A 22 0.68 0.55 5.67
CA LEU A 22 -0.25 1.15 4.72
C LEU A 22 -0.82 0.16 3.70
N HIS A 23 -0.24 -1.05 3.62
CA HIS A 23 -0.55 -1.98 2.53
C HIS A 23 -0.71 -3.41 3.05
N CYS A 24 -1.79 -3.66 3.77
CA CYS A 24 -2.13 -5.01 4.23
C CYS A 24 -3.33 -5.59 3.48
N HIS A 25 -3.25 -6.87 3.13
CA HIS A 25 -4.24 -7.61 2.39
C HIS A 25 -4.94 -8.70 3.22
N SER A 26 -5.50 -8.32 4.37
CA SER A 26 -6.45 -9.16 5.12
C SER A 26 -7.78 -9.37 4.38
N GLY A 27 -8.48 -10.45 4.69
CA GLY A 27 -9.78 -10.78 4.09
C GLY A 27 -10.97 -10.02 4.70
N PRO A 28 -12.15 -10.07 4.05
CA PRO A 28 -12.50 -10.95 2.92
C PRO A 28 -11.92 -10.50 1.58
N SER A 29 -11.75 -11.41 0.62
CA SER A 29 -11.31 -11.07 -0.75
C SER A 29 -11.44 -12.28 -1.71
N PRO A 30 -11.72 -12.06 -3.01
CA PRO A 30 -11.60 -13.09 -4.04
C PRO A 30 -10.19 -13.71 -4.18
N PHE A 31 -9.15 -12.94 -3.88
CA PHE A 31 -7.82 -13.50 -3.63
C PHE A 31 -7.82 -14.14 -2.24
N PRO A 32 -7.50 -15.44 -2.11
CA PRO A 32 -7.50 -16.13 -0.82
C PRO A 32 -6.60 -15.44 0.18
N ARG A 33 -7.14 -15.15 1.38
CA ARG A 33 -6.43 -14.47 2.45
C ARG A 33 -6.11 -15.41 3.60
N ARG A 34 -4.97 -15.16 4.25
CA ARG A 34 -4.46 -15.94 5.37
C ARG A 34 -5.18 -15.64 6.68
N PHE A 35 -5.71 -14.42 6.82
CA PHE A 35 -6.35 -13.91 8.03
C PHE A 35 -7.37 -12.83 7.70
N ASP A 36 -8.32 -12.57 8.61
CA ASP A 36 -9.29 -11.48 8.53
C ASP A 36 -8.77 -10.15 9.14
N HIS A 37 -9.55 -9.07 9.06
CA HIS A 37 -9.17 -7.76 9.60
C HIS A 37 -8.91 -7.75 11.12
N VAL A 38 -9.59 -8.62 11.88
CA VAL A 38 -9.43 -8.71 13.34
C VAL A 38 -8.12 -9.42 13.66
N GLU A 39 -7.89 -10.56 13.01
CA GLU A 39 -6.63 -11.31 13.13
C GLU A 39 -5.42 -10.48 12.71
N ALA A 40 -5.55 -9.64 11.66
CA ALA A 40 -4.53 -8.67 11.25
C ALA A 40 -4.15 -7.71 12.40
N SER A 41 -5.16 -7.21 13.11
CA SER A 41 -4.98 -6.30 14.26
C SER A 41 -4.20 -6.97 15.40
N TYR A 42 -4.49 -8.24 15.68
CA TYR A 42 -3.74 -9.04 16.66
C TYR A 42 -2.33 -9.38 16.21
N ASP A 43 -2.11 -9.65 14.92
CA ASP A 43 -0.75 -9.83 14.38
C ASP A 43 0.09 -8.58 14.61
N ALA A 44 -0.41 -7.42 14.19
CA ALA A 44 0.25 -6.11 14.39
C ALA A 44 0.65 -5.82 15.85
N ALA A 45 -0.18 -6.23 16.81
CA ALA A 45 0.07 -5.99 18.23
C ALA A 45 1.32 -6.72 18.75
N ARG A 46 1.78 -7.79 18.07
CA ARG A 46 3.01 -8.52 18.41
C ARG A 46 4.26 -7.62 18.42
N ILE A 47 4.25 -6.52 17.66
CA ILE A 47 5.31 -5.50 17.63
C ILE A 47 4.81 -4.09 17.98
N ASN A 48 3.60 -3.98 18.54
CA ASN A 48 2.95 -2.72 18.91
C ASN A 48 2.88 -1.73 17.73
N MET A 49 2.41 -2.19 16.57
CA MET A 49 2.06 -1.28 15.47
C MET A 49 0.99 -0.27 15.93
N ARG A 50 1.06 0.93 15.38
CA ARG A 50 0.13 2.02 15.64
C ARG A 50 -1.17 1.89 14.84
N ALA A 51 -1.08 1.39 13.60
CA ALA A 51 -2.22 1.26 12.71
C ALA A 51 -1.91 0.32 11.53
N ILE A 52 -2.96 -0.22 10.91
CA ILE A 52 -2.90 -0.88 9.61
C ILE A 52 -3.96 -0.27 8.67
N LEU A 53 -3.60 -0.03 7.41
CA LEU A 53 -4.53 0.25 6.31
C LEU A 53 -4.75 -1.03 5.50
N VAL A 54 -6.00 -1.48 5.44
CA VAL A 54 -6.38 -2.72 4.74
C VAL A 54 -6.92 -2.41 3.36
N LYS A 55 -6.41 -3.16 2.37
CA LYS A 55 -6.71 -2.98 0.95
C LYS A 55 -7.33 -4.25 0.37
N SER A 56 -8.37 -4.05 -0.42
CA SER A 56 -8.87 -5.03 -1.38
C SER A 56 -8.72 -4.46 -2.78
N HIS A 57 -8.41 -5.31 -3.76
CA HIS A 57 -8.47 -4.91 -5.16
C HIS A 57 -9.92 -4.82 -5.67
N HIS A 58 -10.88 -5.45 -5.00
CA HIS A 58 -12.19 -5.73 -5.59
C HIS A 58 -13.36 -4.98 -4.92
N HIS A 59 -13.15 -4.38 -3.75
CA HIS A 59 -14.23 -3.73 -3.01
C HIS A 59 -13.73 -2.68 -1.99
N ASN A 60 -14.67 -1.93 -1.42
CA ASN A 60 -14.42 -0.92 -0.40
C ASN A 60 -14.26 -1.57 1.00
N THR A 61 -13.04 -1.57 1.54
CA THR A 61 -12.71 -2.20 2.83
C THR A 61 -13.26 -1.45 4.04
N VAL A 62 -13.67 -0.18 3.88
CA VAL A 62 -14.34 0.57 4.96
C VAL A 62 -15.66 -0.11 5.35
N MET A 63 -16.35 -0.71 4.39
CA MET A 63 -17.60 -1.45 4.64
C MET A 63 -17.36 -2.68 5.51
N ASP A 64 -16.29 -3.43 5.25
CA ASP A 64 -15.92 -4.61 6.04
C ASP A 64 -15.61 -4.23 7.49
N LEU A 65 -14.79 -3.19 7.68
CA LEU A 65 -14.43 -2.70 9.02
C LEU A 65 -15.66 -2.26 9.82
N LEU A 66 -16.61 -1.57 9.18
CA LEU A 66 -17.84 -1.14 9.83
C LEU A 66 -18.79 -2.31 10.13
N ALA A 67 -18.84 -3.32 9.25
CA ALA A 67 -19.57 -4.56 9.51
C ALA A 67 -18.96 -5.37 10.67
N MET A 68 -17.62 -5.36 10.77
CA MET A 68 -16.83 -6.00 11.83
C MET A 68 -16.63 -5.13 13.08
N ARG A 69 -17.36 -4.02 13.24
CA ARG A 69 -17.16 -3.07 14.35
C ARG A 69 -17.16 -3.70 15.75
N THR A 70 -17.95 -4.76 15.96
CA THR A 70 -18.07 -5.41 17.28
C THR A 70 -16.78 -6.15 17.65
N PRO A 71 -16.26 -7.10 16.85
CA PRO A 71 -14.98 -7.72 17.16
C PRO A 71 -13.79 -6.76 17.04
N LEU A 72 -13.84 -5.75 16.15
CA LEU A 72 -12.76 -4.76 16.03
C LEU A 72 -12.67 -3.80 17.23
N LYS A 73 -13.77 -3.60 17.98
CA LYS A 73 -13.76 -2.76 19.19
C LYS A 73 -12.76 -3.24 20.23
N ASP A 74 -12.58 -4.55 20.35
CA ASP A 74 -11.69 -5.17 21.33
C ASP A 74 -10.33 -5.56 20.70
N ALA A 75 -10.15 -5.30 19.41
CA ALA A 75 -8.90 -5.59 18.71
C ALA A 75 -7.82 -4.55 19.06
N PRO A 76 -6.56 -4.97 19.29
CA PRO A 76 -5.54 -4.13 19.92
C PRO A 76 -4.96 -3.03 19.01
N THR A 77 -4.98 -3.24 17.69
CA THR A 77 -4.42 -2.30 16.71
C THR A 77 -5.54 -1.66 15.87
N PRO A 78 -5.61 -0.33 15.77
CA PRO A 78 -6.55 0.36 14.90
C PRO A 78 -6.40 -0.04 13.42
N MET A 79 -7.54 -0.31 12.77
CA MET A 79 -7.63 -0.70 11.36
C MET A 79 -8.31 0.42 10.55
N TYR A 80 -7.77 0.74 9.39
CA TYR A 80 -8.29 1.75 8.46
C TYR A 80 -8.53 1.13 7.09
N GLY A 81 -9.47 1.67 6.32
CA GLY A 81 -9.83 1.14 5.01
C GLY A 81 -9.87 2.21 3.93
N GLY A 82 -10.14 1.78 2.71
CA GLY A 82 -10.24 2.63 1.53
C GLY A 82 -10.91 1.91 0.37
N VAL A 83 -10.74 2.45 -0.85
CA VAL A 83 -11.28 1.85 -2.08
C VAL A 83 -10.28 1.92 -3.22
N ALA A 84 -10.07 0.80 -3.91
CA ALA A 84 -9.27 0.72 -5.12
C ALA A 84 -10.18 0.82 -6.35
N LEU A 85 -9.84 1.71 -7.28
CA LEU A 85 -10.68 2.10 -8.42
C LEU A 85 -10.55 1.12 -9.61
N ASN A 86 -10.76 -0.16 -9.32
CA ASN A 86 -10.83 -1.24 -10.31
C ASN A 86 -12.24 -1.38 -10.91
N SER A 87 -12.36 -2.20 -11.94
CA SER A 87 -13.60 -2.39 -12.69
C SER A 87 -14.78 -2.89 -11.84
N GLU A 88 -14.52 -3.64 -10.78
CA GLU A 88 -15.48 -4.20 -9.83
C GLU A 88 -16.22 -3.13 -9.03
N VAL A 89 -15.61 -1.95 -8.85
CA VAL A 89 -16.24 -0.79 -8.21
C VAL A 89 -16.66 0.28 -9.23
N GLY A 90 -16.61 -0.04 -10.53
CA GLY A 90 -16.96 0.87 -11.62
C GLY A 90 -15.79 1.67 -12.20
N GLY A 91 -14.54 1.33 -11.89
CA GLY A 91 -13.35 2.03 -12.37
C GLY A 91 -13.10 3.35 -11.65
N ILE A 92 -12.64 4.38 -12.37
CA ILE A 92 -12.53 5.74 -11.84
C ILE A 92 -13.94 6.26 -11.54
N ASN A 93 -14.39 6.08 -10.31
CA ASN A 93 -15.78 6.27 -9.91
C ASN A 93 -15.89 7.26 -8.74
N PRO A 94 -16.26 8.53 -9.01
CA PRO A 94 -16.46 9.54 -7.97
C PRO A 94 -17.48 9.14 -6.90
N SER A 95 -18.53 8.39 -7.27
CA SER A 95 -19.56 7.96 -6.31
C SER A 95 -19.00 6.94 -5.32
N ALA A 96 -18.20 5.99 -5.79
CA ALA A 96 -17.54 5.01 -4.91
C ALA A 96 -16.57 5.70 -3.93
N VAL A 97 -15.83 6.70 -4.41
CA VAL A 97 -14.94 7.53 -3.58
C VAL A 97 -15.73 8.32 -2.54
N ALA A 98 -16.81 8.99 -2.93
CA ALA A 98 -17.65 9.76 -2.02
C ALA A 98 -18.25 8.88 -0.91
N VAL A 99 -18.69 7.66 -1.24
CA VAL A 99 -19.15 6.67 -0.24
C VAL A 99 -18.02 6.29 0.71
N ALA A 100 -16.84 5.94 0.19
CA ALA A 100 -15.69 5.57 1.01
C ALA A 100 -15.29 6.70 1.98
N ILE A 101 -15.19 7.94 1.48
CA ILE A 101 -14.88 9.13 2.31
C ILE A 101 -15.95 9.34 3.38
N THR A 102 -17.24 9.31 3.01
CA THR A 102 -18.36 9.51 3.94
C THR A 102 -18.38 8.47 5.06
N MET A 103 -17.94 7.25 4.77
CA MET A 103 -17.84 6.15 5.73
C MET A 103 -16.56 6.18 6.57
N GLY A 104 -15.66 7.15 6.35
CA GLY A 104 -14.43 7.32 7.12
C GLY A 104 -13.18 6.70 6.50
N GLY A 105 -13.21 6.40 5.20
CA GLY A 105 -12.07 5.90 4.44
C GLY A 105 -10.86 6.83 4.50
N LYS A 106 -9.66 6.24 4.44
CA LYS A 106 -8.37 6.93 4.55
C LYS A 106 -7.51 6.85 3.31
N CYS A 107 -7.91 6.06 2.32
CA CYS A 107 -7.17 5.95 1.07
C CYS A 107 -8.09 5.71 -0.12
N VAL A 108 -7.71 6.30 -1.24
CA VAL A 108 -8.16 5.91 -2.58
C VAL A 108 -6.95 5.42 -3.35
N TRP A 109 -7.03 4.20 -3.88
CA TRP A 109 -6.03 3.69 -4.82
C TRP A 109 -6.57 3.86 -6.24
N GLY A 110 -5.73 4.32 -7.15
CA GLY A 110 -5.98 4.22 -8.59
C GLY A 110 -6.15 2.76 -9.04
N PRO A 111 -6.39 2.52 -10.34
CA PRO A 111 -6.51 1.17 -10.88
C PRO A 111 -5.31 0.31 -10.49
N THR A 112 -5.57 -0.91 -10.01
CA THR A 112 -4.53 -1.89 -9.67
C THR A 112 -4.61 -3.05 -10.65
N VAL A 113 -5.55 -3.96 -10.46
CA VAL A 113 -5.67 -5.17 -11.29
C VAL A 113 -6.22 -4.79 -12.67
N SER A 114 -7.13 -3.81 -12.68
CA SER A 114 -7.65 -3.16 -13.88
C SER A 114 -6.70 -2.18 -14.57
N ALA A 115 -5.46 -1.97 -14.09
CA ALA A 115 -4.52 -1.08 -14.78
C ALA A 115 -3.95 -1.76 -16.04
N ALA A 116 -3.84 -1.03 -17.15
CA ALA A 116 -3.26 -1.55 -18.39
C ALA A 116 -1.85 -2.16 -18.17
N GLN A 117 -1.04 -1.52 -17.33
CA GLN A 117 0.30 -1.99 -16.98
C GLN A 117 0.29 -3.32 -16.21
N HIS A 118 -0.63 -3.47 -15.26
CA HIS A 118 -0.83 -4.75 -14.56
C HIS A 118 -1.27 -5.83 -15.53
N ILE A 119 -2.30 -5.58 -16.34
CA ILE A 119 -2.81 -6.55 -17.33
C ILE A 119 -1.68 -7.02 -18.28
N ARG A 120 -0.79 -6.10 -18.70
CA ARG A 120 0.40 -6.45 -19.50
C ARG A 120 1.40 -7.30 -18.73
N ALA A 121 1.72 -6.95 -17.48
CA ALA A 121 2.67 -7.70 -16.64
C ALA A 121 2.20 -9.16 -16.42
N HIS A 122 0.92 -9.34 -16.07
CA HIS A 122 0.33 -10.65 -15.75
C HIS A 122 -0.09 -11.47 -16.98
N SER A 123 0.30 -11.05 -18.19
CA SER A 123 0.20 -11.91 -19.39
C SER A 123 1.22 -13.06 -19.37
N HIS A 124 2.14 -13.06 -18.40
CA HIS A 124 3.15 -14.09 -18.13
C HIS A 124 3.12 -14.43 -16.62
N ASP A 125 3.39 -15.68 -16.24
CA ASP A 125 3.36 -16.16 -14.85
C ASP A 125 4.45 -15.47 -14.01
N ASP A 126 4.06 -14.48 -13.20
CA ASP A 126 4.96 -13.53 -12.51
C ASP A 126 4.79 -13.53 -10.97
N GLY A 127 4.00 -14.46 -10.45
CA GLY A 127 3.86 -14.72 -9.01
C GLY A 127 2.77 -13.90 -8.29
N PHE A 128 1.98 -13.11 -9.01
CA PHE A 128 0.83 -12.42 -8.41
C PHE A 128 -0.34 -13.38 -8.10
N PRO A 129 -1.12 -13.16 -7.02
CA PRO A 129 -2.20 -14.06 -6.65
C PRO A 129 -3.28 -14.20 -7.72
N SER A 130 -3.77 -15.41 -7.95
CA SER A 130 -4.96 -15.65 -8.76
C SER A 130 -6.24 -15.57 -7.93
N ALA A 131 -7.31 -15.07 -8.53
CA ALA A 131 -8.64 -15.12 -7.93
C ALA A 131 -9.20 -16.55 -7.84
N ALA A 132 -9.99 -16.81 -6.80
CA ALA A 132 -10.73 -18.05 -6.64
C ALA A 132 -11.90 -18.24 -7.65
N GLY A 133 -12.10 -17.28 -8.55
CA GLY A 133 -13.13 -17.30 -9.59
C GLY A 133 -12.87 -16.29 -10.71
N ASN A 134 -13.72 -16.29 -11.74
CA ASN A 134 -13.63 -15.32 -12.84
C ASN A 134 -14.34 -14.00 -12.44
N LEU A 135 -13.60 -12.90 -12.38
CA LEU A 135 -14.10 -11.61 -11.90
C LEU A 135 -14.56 -10.65 -13.01
N TYR A 136 -14.57 -11.06 -14.28
CA TYR A 136 -14.97 -10.21 -15.42
C TYR A 136 -14.26 -8.84 -15.46
N GLU A 137 -13.03 -8.83 -14.96
CA GLU A 137 -12.21 -7.63 -14.80
C GLU A 137 -11.95 -6.96 -16.15
N LYS A 138 -11.93 -5.62 -16.16
CA LYS A 138 -11.70 -4.81 -17.36
C LYS A 138 -10.61 -3.78 -17.11
N GLU A 139 -9.93 -3.39 -18.19
CA GLU A 139 -9.02 -2.26 -18.14
C GLU A 139 -9.76 -0.97 -17.75
N VAL A 140 -9.15 -0.20 -16.85
CA VAL A 140 -9.63 1.10 -16.39
C VAL A 140 -8.53 2.13 -16.65
N SER A 141 -8.87 3.16 -17.43
CA SER A 141 -7.99 4.29 -17.73
C SER A 141 -8.36 5.52 -16.90
N ILE A 142 -7.37 6.34 -16.58
CA ILE A 142 -7.56 7.70 -16.03
C ILE A 142 -7.90 8.73 -17.10
N PHE A 143 -7.71 8.36 -18.37
CA PHE A 143 -7.95 9.21 -19.53
C PHE A 143 -9.30 8.92 -20.16
N ASP A 144 -9.88 9.91 -20.81
CA ASP A 144 -11.06 9.76 -21.65
C ASP A 144 -10.71 9.28 -23.08
N ALA A 145 -11.71 9.31 -23.97
CA ALA A 145 -11.54 8.87 -25.35
C ALA A 145 -10.70 9.84 -26.22
N SER A 146 -10.50 11.10 -25.83
CA SER A 146 -9.57 12.02 -26.51
C SER A 146 -8.13 11.86 -26.04
N GLY A 147 -7.91 11.14 -24.93
CA GLY A 147 -6.61 10.97 -24.29
C GLY A 147 -6.30 12.05 -23.26
N ASP A 148 -7.29 12.87 -22.89
CA ASP A 148 -7.18 13.86 -21.84
C ASP A 148 -7.59 13.25 -20.49
N ILE A 149 -7.23 13.90 -19.38
CA ILE A 149 -7.69 13.49 -18.05
C ILE A 149 -9.22 13.52 -18.03
N SER A 150 -9.84 12.40 -17.66
CA SER A 150 -11.31 12.30 -17.64
C SER A 150 -11.92 13.20 -16.56
N GLU A 151 -13.17 13.62 -16.77
CA GLU A 151 -13.93 14.39 -15.77
C GLU A 151 -14.06 13.63 -14.44
N ASP A 152 -14.17 12.31 -14.49
CA ASP A 152 -14.24 11.45 -13.31
C ASP A 152 -12.90 11.42 -12.56
N THR A 153 -11.75 11.36 -13.26
CA THR A 153 -10.42 11.45 -12.65
C THR A 153 -10.23 12.79 -11.96
N GLU A 154 -10.62 13.87 -12.63
CA GLU A 154 -10.57 15.23 -12.11
C GLU A 154 -11.44 15.37 -10.84
N LEU A 155 -12.67 14.83 -10.85
CA LEU A 155 -13.55 14.87 -9.68
C LEU A 155 -13.04 13.98 -8.54
N VAL A 156 -12.56 12.77 -8.83
CA VAL A 156 -11.98 11.87 -7.82
C VAL A 156 -10.83 12.54 -7.08
N THR A 157 -9.89 13.14 -7.83
CA THR A 157 -8.72 13.79 -7.21
C THR A 157 -9.12 14.99 -6.36
N ARG A 158 -10.12 15.77 -6.78
CA ARG A 158 -10.69 16.86 -5.98
C ARG A 158 -11.33 16.38 -4.68
N LEU A 159 -12.16 15.33 -4.74
CA LEU A 159 -12.78 14.74 -3.54
C LEU A 159 -11.74 14.26 -2.54
N VAL A 160 -10.65 13.66 -3.03
CA VAL A 160 -9.54 13.20 -2.19
C VAL A 160 -8.78 14.38 -1.58
N GLY A 161 -8.55 15.45 -2.35
CA GLY A 161 -7.92 16.68 -1.86
C GLY A 161 -8.76 17.37 -0.77
N GLU A 162 -10.07 17.49 -0.98
CA GLU A 162 -11.01 18.06 -0.02
C GLU A 162 -11.10 17.24 1.29
N ALA A 163 -11.01 15.91 1.18
CA ALA A 163 -11.02 15.01 2.34
C ALA A 163 -9.66 14.91 3.06
N ASP A 164 -8.58 15.42 2.45
CA ASP A 164 -7.20 15.33 2.94
C ASP A 164 -6.73 13.89 3.26
N ILE A 165 -7.12 12.93 2.42
CA ILE A 165 -6.78 11.51 2.56
C ILE A 165 -5.71 11.06 1.55
N LEU A 166 -5.17 9.85 1.74
CA LEU A 166 -4.15 9.28 0.88
C LEU A 166 -4.68 8.98 -0.52
N LEU A 167 -3.93 9.37 -1.55
CA LEU A 167 -4.08 8.89 -2.91
C LEU A 167 -2.86 8.07 -3.32
N SER A 168 -3.11 6.85 -3.81
CA SER A 168 -2.09 6.03 -4.46
C SER A 168 -2.40 5.88 -5.95
N GLY A 169 -1.35 5.78 -6.77
CA GLY A 169 -1.48 5.53 -8.21
C GLY A 169 -1.92 4.11 -8.55
N GLY A 170 -1.94 3.20 -7.58
CA GLY A 170 -2.17 1.78 -7.85
C GLY A 170 -1.07 1.22 -8.74
N HIS A 171 -1.45 0.53 -9.81
CA HIS A 171 -0.53 -0.11 -10.77
C HIS A 171 -0.51 0.59 -12.13
N LEU A 172 -0.84 1.89 -12.21
CA LEU A 172 -0.66 2.67 -13.43
C LEU A 172 0.80 2.60 -13.92
N ASP A 173 1.04 2.78 -15.22
CA ASP A 173 2.41 2.97 -15.72
C ASP A 173 2.94 4.38 -15.39
N GLY A 174 4.25 4.58 -15.54
CA GLY A 174 4.92 5.85 -15.24
C GLY A 174 4.23 7.07 -15.85
N PRO A 175 3.98 7.13 -17.18
CA PRO A 175 3.31 8.27 -17.81
C PRO A 175 1.91 8.55 -17.25
N SER A 176 1.07 7.52 -17.09
CA SER A 176 -0.28 7.69 -16.55
C SER A 176 -0.24 8.12 -15.09
N MET A 177 0.65 7.52 -14.28
CA MET A 177 0.77 7.86 -12.87
C MET A 177 1.24 9.30 -12.66
N LYS A 178 2.15 9.80 -13.50
CA LYS A 178 2.55 11.22 -13.47
C LYS A 178 1.40 12.15 -13.79
N ALA A 179 0.62 11.85 -14.83
CA ALA A 179 -0.56 12.64 -15.17
C ALA A 179 -1.58 12.63 -14.02
N PHE A 180 -1.79 11.48 -13.39
CA PHE A 180 -2.68 11.33 -12.24
C PHE A 180 -2.19 12.13 -11.02
N PHE A 181 -0.92 12.03 -10.66
CA PHE A 181 -0.35 12.75 -9.51
C PHE A 181 -0.25 14.25 -9.74
N LYS A 182 0.06 14.68 -10.97
CA LYS A 182 0.00 16.10 -11.32
C LYS A 182 -1.42 16.65 -11.12
N THR A 183 -2.43 15.95 -11.64
CA THR A 183 -3.84 16.32 -11.48
C THR A 183 -4.23 16.35 -10.00
N ALA A 184 -3.83 15.33 -9.24
CA ALA A 184 -4.08 15.25 -7.81
C ALA A 184 -3.46 16.41 -7.03
N LYS A 185 -2.20 16.74 -7.31
CA LYS A 185 -1.53 17.89 -6.71
C LYS A 185 -2.24 19.21 -7.05
N ASP A 186 -2.63 19.40 -8.30
CA ASP A 186 -3.32 20.62 -8.75
C ASP A 186 -4.69 20.78 -8.07
N ASN A 187 -5.33 19.65 -7.71
CA ASN A 187 -6.55 19.59 -6.89
C ASN A 187 -6.31 19.56 -5.36
N GLY A 188 -5.07 19.78 -4.92
CA GLY A 188 -4.76 19.96 -3.49
C GLY A 188 -4.50 18.67 -2.71
N VAL A 189 -4.34 17.52 -3.36
CA VAL A 189 -3.92 16.28 -2.68
C VAL A 189 -2.49 16.42 -2.18
N ARG A 190 -2.29 16.19 -0.87
CA ARG A 190 -0.98 16.33 -0.18
C ARG A 190 -0.32 15.01 0.20
N ARG A 191 -1.06 13.91 0.09
CA ARG A 191 -0.68 12.57 0.51
C ARG A 191 -0.71 11.69 -0.73
N LEU A 192 0.44 11.58 -1.39
CA LEU A 192 0.63 10.85 -2.63
C LEU A 192 1.59 9.69 -2.39
N LEU A 193 1.26 8.51 -2.90
CA LEU A 193 2.06 7.29 -2.71
C LEU A 193 2.22 6.51 -4.03
N LEU A 194 3.48 6.34 -4.44
CA LEU A 194 3.89 5.49 -5.54
C LEU A 194 4.15 4.07 -5.03
N HIS A 195 3.29 3.13 -5.39
CA HIS A 195 3.43 1.72 -5.00
C HIS A 195 4.58 1.03 -5.76
N HIS A 196 5.44 0.32 -5.03
CA HIS A 196 6.46 -0.63 -5.51
C HIS A 196 6.98 -0.33 -6.95
N PRO A 197 7.72 0.78 -7.14
CA PRO A 197 8.04 1.32 -8.47
C PRO A 197 8.87 0.36 -9.33
N ASP A 198 9.53 -0.61 -8.71
CA ASP A 198 10.46 -1.53 -9.34
C ASP A 198 9.91 -2.95 -9.54
N PHE A 199 8.60 -3.12 -9.30
CA PHE A 199 7.82 -4.33 -9.59
C PHE A 199 6.86 -4.09 -10.78
N ILE A 200 5.54 -4.20 -10.58
CA ILE A 200 4.51 -4.08 -11.64
C ILE A 200 4.54 -2.72 -12.33
N VAL A 201 4.67 -1.64 -11.57
CA VAL A 201 4.64 -0.26 -12.10
C VAL A 201 5.81 -0.02 -13.06
N ASN A 202 6.99 -0.57 -12.72
CA ASN A 202 8.22 -0.48 -13.50
C ASN A 202 8.50 0.96 -13.96
N ALA A 203 8.39 1.92 -13.04
CA ALA A 203 8.61 3.33 -13.32
C ALA A 203 10.10 3.61 -13.57
N SER A 204 10.38 4.49 -14.53
CA SER A 204 11.75 4.97 -14.76
C SER A 204 12.21 5.91 -13.65
N ASP A 205 13.53 6.02 -13.47
CA ASP A 205 14.13 6.96 -12.51
C ASP A 205 13.62 8.39 -12.69
N THR A 206 13.57 8.85 -13.95
CA THR A 206 13.04 10.17 -14.32
C THR A 206 11.58 10.33 -13.91
N ASP A 207 10.76 9.28 -14.06
CA ASP A 207 9.36 9.34 -13.67
C ASP A 207 9.21 9.40 -12.15
N ILE A 208 10.02 8.64 -11.41
CA ILE A 208 10.06 8.66 -9.95
C ILE A 208 10.45 10.04 -9.43
N GLU A 209 11.52 10.64 -9.98
CA GLU A 209 11.96 11.99 -9.62
C GLU A 209 10.85 13.04 -9.84
N GLU A 210 10.14 12.96 -10.97
CA GLU A 210 9.04 13.88 -11.27
C GLU A 210 7.87 13.71 -10.28
N MET A 211 7.51 12.46 -9.95
CA MET A 211 6.46 12.15 -8.97
C MET A 211 6.83 12.61 -7.54
N ILE A 212 8.09 12.45 -7.14
CA ILE A 212 8.60 13.01 -5.88
C ILE A 212 8.50 14.55 -5.90
N GLY A 213 8.74 15.18 -7.06
CA GLY A 213 8.52 16.61 -7.28
C GLY A 213 7.06 17.06 -7.07
N TYR A 214 6.09 16.16 -7.24
CA TYR A 214 4.68 16.40 -6.89
C TYR A 214 4.38 16.20 -5.40
N GLY A 215 5.35 15.71 -4.63
CA GLY A 215 5.22 15.43 -3.20
C GLY A 215 4.96 13.97 -2.86
N ALA A 216 5.06 13.06 -3.83
CA ALA A 216 4.87 11.63 -3.61
C ALA A 216 5.94 11.03 -2.71
N PHE A 217 5.51 10.04 -1.93
CA PHE A 217 6.38 9.07 -1.27
C PHE A 217 6.48 7.82 -2.13
N VAL A 218 7.58 7.09 -2.00
CA VAL A 218 7.88 5.87 -2.73
C VAL A 218 7.81 4.69 -1.77
N GLU A 219 6.93 3.75 -2.07
CA GLU A 219 6.70 2.55 -1.27
C GLU A 219 7.58 1.39 -1.74
N HIS A 220 8.17 0.69 -0.78
CA HIS A 220 8.78 -0.62 -1.03
C HIS A 220 8.22 -1.66 -0.07
N GLU A 221 7.71 -2.73 -0.65
CA GLU A 221 6.97 -3.75 0.07
C GLU A 221 7.88 -4.84 0.62
N LEU A 222 7.69 -5.20 1.89
CA LEU A 222 8.49 -6.22 2.55
C LEU A 222 8.32 -7.60 1.92
N SER A 223 7.14 -7.91 1.36
CA SER A 223 6.87 -9.18 0.68
C SER A 223 7.84 -9.45 -0.47
N MET A 224 8.28 -8.41 -1.19
CA MET A 224 9.19 -8.53 -2.33
C MET A 224 10.59 -9.01 -1.93
N TYR A 225 10.97 -8.84 -0.66
CA TYR A 225 12.29 -9.18 -0.12
C TYR A 225 12.26 -10.40 0.82
N HIS A 226 11.07 -10.95 1.09
CA HIS A 226 10.94 -12.06 2.03
C HIS A 226 11.22 -13.41 1.35
N PRO A 227 12.09 -14.28 1.91
CA PRO A 227 12.50 -15.53 1.25
C PRO A 227 11.36 -16.56 1.09
N ASP A 228 10.35 -16.50 1.97
CA ASP A 228 9.18 -17.40 1.92
C ASP A 228 8.05 -16.90 0.98
N VAL A 229 8.16 -15.69 0.41
CA VAL A 229 7.23 -15.25 -0.64
C VAL A 229 7.74 -15.81 -1.98
N PRO A 230 6.94 -16.47 -2.82
CA PRO A 230 7.46 -17.17 -4.01
C PRO A 230 8.22 -16.29 -5.02
N ALA A 231 7.72 -15.08 -5.25
CA ALA A 231 8.29 -14.08 -6.15
C ALA A 231 7.90 -12.66 -5.68
N PRO A 232 8.72 -11.63 -5.97
CA PRO A 232 9.97 -11.68 -6.73
C PRO A 232 11.21 -12.13 -5.95
N ARG A 233 11.21 -12.09 -4.61
CA ARG A 233 12.36 -12.45 -3.74
C ARG A 233 13.65 -11.71 -4.07
N TRP A 234 13.58 -10.40 -4.15
CA TRP A 234 14.76 -9.58 -4.35
C TRP A 234 15.74 -9.67 -3.18
N PRO A 235 17.04 -9.52 -3.45
CA PRO A 235 18.04 -9.38 -2.39
C PRO A 235 17.83 -8.07 -1.63
N ILE A 236 18.11 -8.06 -0.32
CA ILE A 236 17.90 -6.89 0.54
C ILE A 236 18.76 -5.69 0.12
N GLU A 237 19.92 -5.94 -0.48
CA GLU A 237 20.81 -4.92 -1.01
C GLU A 237 20.12 -4.01 -2.02
N ARG A 238 19.14 -4.54 -2.77
CA ARG A 238 18.32 -3.75 -3.68
C ARG A 238 17.47 -2.72 -2.93
N LEU A 239 16.86 -3.10 -1.79
CA LEU A 239 16.13 -2.16 -0.95
C LEU A 239 17.05 -1.10 -0.35
N VAL A 240 18.24 -1.51 0.09
CA VAL A 240 19.27 -0.61 0.62
C VAL A 240 19.68 0.43 -0.42
N ASP A 241 19.86 0.02 -1.68
CA ASP A 241 20.19 0.93 -2.78
C ASP A 241 19.05 1.90 -3.10
N TRP A 242 17.80 1.45 -3.06
CA TRP A 242 16.63 2.32 -3.18
C TRP A 242 16.55 3.37 -2.07
N ILE A 243 16.73 2.95 -0.81
CA ILE A 243 16.72 3.87 0.34
C ILE A 243 17.83 4.92 0.20
N LYS A 244 19.04 4.53 -0.24
CA LYS A 244 20.14 5.46 -0.46
C LYS A 244 19.87 6.43 -1.61
N LYS A 245 19.19 5.97 -2.65
CA LYS A 245 18.88 6.76 -3.85
C LYS A 245 17.78 7.78 -3.60
N ILE A 246 16.69 7.38 -2.92
CA ILE A 246 15.50 8.22 -2.71
C ILE A 246 15.62 9.05 -1.43
N GLY A 247 16.22 8.47 -0.38
CA GLY A 247 16.28 9.07 0.95
C GLY A 247 15.11 8.63 1.85
N PRO A 248 15.35 8.40 3.15
CA PRO A 248 14.33 7.94 4.10
C PRO A 248 13.17 8.93 4.31
N GLU A 249 13.34 10.19 3.93
CA GLU A 249 12.32 11.23 4.00
C GLU A 249 11.24 11.12 2.91
N ARG A 250 11.49 10.35 1.84
CA ARG A 250 10.52 10.07 0.76
C ARG A 250 10.24 8.60 0.55
N THR A 251 10.82 7.71 1.35
CA THR A 251 10.53 6.27 1.31
C THR A 251 9.54 5.86 2.39
N VAL A 252 8.67 4.90 2.09
CA VAL A 252 7.89 4.13 3.09
C VAL A 252 8.09 2.64 2.85
N LEU A 253 7.98 1.85 3.92
CA LEU A 253 8.07 0.39 3.85
C LEU A 253 6.79 -0.20 4.44
N ASP A 254 6.11 -1.00 3.65
CA ASP A 254 4.80 -1.55 3.95
C ASP A 254 4.80 -3.06 3.63
N SER A 255 3.81 -3.82 4.08
CA SER A 255 3.95 -5.29 4.01
C SER A 255 3.66 -5.89 2.63
N ASP A 256 2.58 -5.45 1.98
CA ASP A 256 1.88 -6.12 0.87
C ASP A 256 1.64 -7.62 1.16
N LEU A 257 1.28 -7.91 2.41
CA LEU A 257 1.06 -9.28 2.91
C LEU A 257 -0.38 -9.53 3.36
N GLY A 258 -0.74 -10.80 3.40
CA GLY A 258 -2.08 -11.29 3.76
C GLY A 258 -2.63 -12.32 2.79
N GLN A 259 -1.96 -12.54 1.66
CA GLN A 259 -2.27 -13.62 0.73
C GLN A 259 -2.08 -14.99 1.40
N GLN A 260 -2.91 -15.97 1.04
CA GLN A 260 -2.75 -17.34 1.51
C GLN A 260 -1.38 -17.90 1.10
N GLY A 261 -0.70 -18.59 2.02
CA GLY A 261 0.62 -19.19 1.78
C GLY A 261 1.81 -18.28 2.12
N ASN A 262 1.64 -16.95 2.00
CA ASN A 262 2.67 -15.97 2.36
C ASN A 262 2.83 -15.82 3.90
N PRO A 263 3.97 -15.27 4.38
CA PRO A 263 4.18 -14.95 5.80
C PRO A 263 3.17 -13.92 6.33
N LEU A 264 3.07 -13.82 7.66
CA LEU A 264 2.29 -12.75 8.30
C LEU A 264 3.06 -11.41 8.20
N PRO A 265 2.36 -10.26 8.14
CA PRO A 265 3.00 -8.95 8.09
C PRO A 265 4.09 -8.75 9.14
N VAL A 266 3.82 -9.08 10.42
CA VAL A 266 4.80 -8.88 11.48
C VAL A 266 6.04 -9.75 11.31
N ASP A 267 5.92 -10.97 10.77
CA ASP A 267 7.08 -11.82 10.53
C ASP A 267 8.02 -11.18 9.49
N ALA A 268 7.45 -10.55 8.45
CA ALA A 268 8.24 -9.83 7.46
C ALA A 268 8.85 -8.55 8.02
N TYR A 269 8.12 -7.77 8.83
CA TYR A 269 8.68 -6.59 9.52
C TYR A 269 9.87 -6.98 10.41
N LEU A 270 9.75 -8.06 11.19
CA LEU A 270 10.84 -8.54 12.04
C LEU A 270 12.08 -8.91 11.22
N LEU A 271 11.90 -9.66 10.12
CA LEU A 271 13.00 -10.13 9.30
C LEU A 271 13.67 -8.98 8.52
N ILE A 272 12.89 -8.22 7.77
CA ILE A 272 13.43 -7.25 6.81
C ILE A 272 14.00 -6.03 7.53
N ILE A 273 13.36 -5.56 8.61
CA ILE A 273 13.91 -4.44 9.40
C ILE A 273 15.21 -4.83 10.11
N GLN A 274 15.33 -6.08 10.59
CA GLN A 274 16.61 -6.56 11.12
C GLN A 274 17.69 -6.56 10.04
N GLN A 275 17.38 -7.03 8.82
CA GLN A 275 18.35 -7.00 7.72
C GLN A 275 18.78 -5.58 7.36
N LEU A 276 17.86 -4.60 7.34
CA LEU A 276 18.22 -3.20 7.08
C LEU A 276 19.17 -2.63 8.15
N LEU A 277 18.95 -2.95 9.42
CA LEU A 277 19.86 -2.59 10.51
C LEU A 277 21.25 -3.24 10.32
N ASP A 278 21.28 -4.52 9.95
CA ASP A 278 22.53 -5.26 9.72
C ASP A 278 23.31 -4.71 8.50
N HIS A 279 22.61 -4.13 7.52
CA HIS A 279 23.19 -3.43 6.36
C HIS A 279 23.51 -1.95 6.65
N GLY A 280 23.39 -1.52 7.91
CA GLY A 280 23.84 -0.20 8.36
C GLY A 280 22.85 0.94 8.11
N ILE A 281 21.59 0.67 7.76
CA ILE A 281 20.56 1.72 7.75
C ILE A 281 20.30 2.17 9.19
N PRO A 282 20.44 3.47 9.50
CA PRO A 282 20.20 3.97 10.85
C PRO A 282 18.79 3.67 11.35
N ALA A 283 18.66 3.28 12.62
CA ALA A 283 17.37 3.06 13.26
C ALA A 283 16.43 4.30 13.19
N ALA A 284 16.99 5.51 13.19
CA ALA A 284 16.22 6.74 13.03
C ALA A 284 15.59 6.85 11.64
N ASP A 285 16.33 6.47 10.60
CA ASP A 285 15.89 6.49 9.20
C ASP A 285 14.83 5.43 8.95
N ILE A 286 15.00 4.23 9.52
CA ILE A 286 13.96 3.19 9.50
C ILE A 286 12.67 3.73 10.11
N ARG A 287 12.74 4.35 11.30
CA ARG A 287 11.56 4.93 11.95
C ARG A 287 10.97 6.12 11.18
N GLN A 288 11.77 6.84 10.40
CA GLN A 288 11.25 7.84 9.48
C GLN A 288 10.33 7.18 8.44
N MET A 289 10.80 6.09 7.83
CA MET A 289 10.06 5.37 6.78
C MET A 289 8.82 4.64 7.30
N ILE A 290 8.91 3.86 8.39
CA ILE A 290 7.81 2.98 8.85
C ILE A 290 6.89 3.58 9.92
N CYS A 291 7.28 4.70 10.54
CA CYS A 291 6.45 5.35 11.56
C CYS A 291 6.00 6.75 11.14
N ARG A 292 6.94 7.63 10.75
CA ARG A 292 6.62 9.05 10.57
C ARG A 292 5.97 9.32 9.22
N ASN A 293 6.57 8.83 8.14
CA ASN A 293 6.06 8.99 6.79
C ASN A 293 4.72 8.27 6.63
N THR A 294 4.63 7.02 7.08
CA THR A 294 3.39 6.23 7.03
C THR A 294 2.28 6.83 7.91
N ALA A 295 2.60 7.33 9.11
CA ALA A 295 1.61 8.05 9.92
C ALA A 295 1.14 9.34 9.25
N TYR A 296 2.03 10.13 8.64
CA TYR A 296 1.63 11.30 7.85
C TYR A 296 0.70 10.90 6.70
N LEU A 297 1.06 9.90 5.91
CA LEU A 297 0.24 9.47 4.78
C LEU A 297 -1.16 8.99 5.23
N LEU A 298 -1.28 8.37 6.40
CA LEU A 298 -2.56 7.93 6.95
C LEU A 298 -3.35 9.03 7.69
N GLY A 299 -2.78 10.23 7.87
CA GLY A 299 -3.41 11.33 8.61
C GLY A 299 -3.35 11.15 10.13
N LEU A 300 -2.29 10.50 10.62
CA LEU A 300 -2.02 10.21 12.03
C LEU A 300 -0.83 11.03 12.57
N GLU A 301 -0.32 12.02 11.85
CA GLU A 301 0.68 12.93 12.38
C GLU A 301 0.22 13.60 13.70
N GLU A 302 1.15 13.79 14.64
CA GLU A 302 0.85 14.54 15.86
C GLU A 302 0.55 15.99 15.47
N LYS A 303 -0.64 16.48 15.82
CA LYS A 303 -0.98 17.90 15.67
C LYS A 303 -0.30 18.65 16.81
N ASN A 304 0.69 19.48 16.48
CA ASN A 304 1.28 20.45 17.42
C ASN A 304 0.23 21.44 17.91
#